data_AF-A0A8T5IZH5-F1
#
_entry.id   AF-A0A8T5IZH5-F1
#
_cell.length_a   1.000
_cell.length_b   1.000
_cell.length_c   1.000
_cell.angle_alpha   90.00
_cell.angle_beta   90.00
_cell.angle_gamma   90.00
#
_symmetry.space_group_name_H-M   'P 1'
#
loop_
_entity.id
_entity.type
_entity.pdbx_description
1 polymer ?
#
loop_
_entity_poly.entity_id
_entity_poly.type
_entity_poly.pdbx_seq_one_letter_code
_entity_poly.pdbx_strand_id
1 'polypeptide(L)'
;MVKELDKISSGTKRTMDLFAAEYNEAKELKEELGRISNEDVDKAIKDVNRALRVLRWIGRAQWRASRSEKKLKHNIADLIKLLPPDQKNKLLKLLNQLEIADAKLTRAASMFTGDLRQELLQIKTYEELRSKKGGSESERLTPKLKRLISDAKEGVDEIITWIGSVEVILKNIEQMETALEKMVA
;
A
#
# COMPACT_ATOMS: atom_id res chain seq x y z
N MET A 1 -7.38 -28.50 14.75
CA MET A 1 -6.65 -27.34 15.27
C MET A 1 -5.32 -27.17 14.55
N VAL A 2 -4.40 -28.16 14.62
CA VAL A 2 -3.10 -28.14 13.90
C VAL A 2 -3.23 -27.75 12.42
N LYS A 3 -4.09 -28.45 11.66
CA LYS A 3 -4.35 -28.13 10.24
C LYS A 3 -4.83 -26.69 9.99
N GLU A 4 -5.57 -26.09 10.93
CA GLU A 4 -6.03 -24.70 10.79
C GLU A 4 -4.92 -23.71 11.13
N LEU A 5 -4.05 -24.04 12.10
CA LEU A 5 -2.84 -23.27 12.40
C LEU A 5 -1.90 -23.25 11.19
N ASP A 6 -1.64 -24.40 10.54
CA ASP A 6 -0.80 -24.47 9.33
C ASP A 6 -1.31 -23.57 8.18
N LYS A 7 -2.63 -23.53 7.99
CA LYS A 7 -3.28 -22.67 6.99
C LYS A 7 -3.13 -21.18 7.32
N ILE A 8 -3.16 -20.84 8.60
CA ILE A 8 -2.96 -19.47 9.06
C ILE A 8 -1.48 -19.12 8.92
N SER A 9 -0.56 -19.98 9.31
CA SER A 9 0.89 -19.80 9.16
C SER A 9 1.29 -19.45 7.73
N SER A 10 0.94 -20.35 6.82
CA SER A 10 1.21 -20.19 5.39
C SER A 10 0.46 -18.99 4.80
N GLY A 11 -0.74 -18.69 5.30
CA GLY A 11 -1.54 -17.54 4.89
C GLY A 11 -0.95 -16.20 5.34
N THR A 12 -0.51 -16.11 6.59
CA THR A 12 0.10 -14.92 7.21
C THR A 12 1.41 -14.60 6.51
N LYS A 13 2.31 -15.57 6.38
CA LYS A 13 3.59 -15.39 5.67
C LYS A 13 3.40 -14.91 4.24
N ARG A 14 2.54 -15.59 3.47
CA ARG A 14 2.23 -15.19 2.09
C ARG A 14 1.65 -13.77 2.02
N THR A 15 0.79 -13.42 2.97
CA THR A 15 0.17 -12.09 2.99
C THR A 15 1.20 -11.01 3.33
N MET A 16 2.11 -11.28 4.28
CA MET A 16 3.24 -10.41 4.59
C MET A 16 4.16 -10.21 3.38
N ASP A 17 4.51 -11.28 2.65
CA ASP A 17 5.35 -11.19 1.45
C ASP A 17 4.72 -10.28 0.36
N LEU A 18 3.39 -10.34 0.21
CA LEU A 18 2.67 -9.50 -0.74
C LEU A 18 2.63 -8.03 -0.32
N PHE A 19 2.42 -7.75 0.96
CA PHE A 19 2.47 -6.38 1.49
C PHE A 19 3.88 -5.79 1.46
N ALA A 20 4.92 -6.61 1.71
CA ALA A 20 6.31 -6.17 1.57
C ALA A 20 6.64 -5.78 0.12
N ALA A 21 6.13 -6.53 -0.86
CA ALA A 21 6.26 -6.16 -2.26
C ALA A 21 5.55 -4.83 -2.57
N GLU A 22 4.31 -4.65 -2.08
CA GLU A 22 3.56 -3.40 -2.25
C GLU A 22 4.28 -2.20 -1.62
N TYR A 23 4.87 -2.38 -0.44
CA TYR A 23 5.66 -1.38 0.26
C TYR A 23 6.87 -0.92 -0.55
N ASN A 24 7.59 -1.85 -1.18
CA ASN A 24 8.75 -1.53 -2.01
C ASN A 24 8.34 -0.73 -3.26
N GLU A 25 7.23 -1.09 -3.90
CA GLU A 25 6.69 -0.34 -5.04
C GLU A 25 6.25 1.08 -4.64
N ALA A 26 5.60 1.23 -3.47
CA ALA A 26 5.22 2.54 -2.93
C ALA A 26 6.45 3.41 -2.62
N LYS A 27 7.53 2.81 -2.11
CA LYS A 27 8.83 3.51 -1.92
C LYS A 27 9.45 3.95 -3.24
N GLU A 28 9.51 3.09 -4.24
CA GLU A 28 10.03 3.47 -5.57
C GLU A 28 9.23 4.66 -6.11
N LEU A 29 7.90 4.63 -6.01
CA LEU A 29 7.06 5.75 -6.44
C LEU A 29 7.37 7.06 -5.70
N LYS A 30 7.59 6.99 -4.37
CA LYS A 30 7.99 8.16 -3.58
C LYS A 30 9.32 8.74 -4.08
N GLU A 31 10.28 7.88 -4.42
CA GLU A 31 11.58 8.29 -4.96
C GLU A 31 11.45 8.95 -6.34
N GLU A 32 10.63 8.40 -7.24
CA GLU A 32 10.32 9.01 -8.54
C GLU A 32 9.71 10.41 -8.36
N LEU A 33 8.72 10.55 -7.47
CA LEU A 33 8.11 11.86 -7.15
C LEU A 33 9.12 12.86 -6.55
N GLY A 34 10.12 12.35 -5.82
CA GLY A 34 11.25 13.12 -5.31
C GLY A 34 12.09 13.76 -6.42
N ARG A 35 12.32 13.03 -7.51
CA ARG A 35 13.14 13.47 -8.64
C ARG A 35 12.44 14.46 -9.55
N ILE A 36 11.16 14.27 -9.85
CA ILE A 36 10.35 15.18 -10.69
C ILE A 36 10.47 16.65 -10.23
N SER A 37 10.62 16.89 -8.92
CA SER A 37 10.69 18.24 -8.35
C SER A 37 11.96 19.02 -8.72
N ASN A 38 13.04 18.32 -9.08
CA ASN A 38 14.41 18.86 -9.11
C ASN A 38 15.11 18.71 -10.48
N GLU A 39 14.45 18.09 -11.46
CA GLU A 39 15.04 17.76 -12.75
C GLU A 39 14.60 18.69 -13.88
N ASP A 40 15.35 18.65 -14.99
CA ASP A 40 14.97 19.29 -16.25
C ASP A 40 13.73 18.63 -16.86
N VAL A 41 13.00 19.39 -17.70
CA VAL A 41 11.67 19.02 -18.21
C VAL A 41 11.66 17.63 -18.86
N ASP A 42 12.67 17.30 -19.66
CA ASP A 42 12.74 16.02 -20.37
C ASP A 42 12.91 14.83 -19.41
N LYS A 43 13.70 15.01 -18.33
CA LYS A 43 13.84 13.96 -17.31
C LYS A 43 12.63 13.89 -16.38
N ALA A 44 12.04 15.03 -16.01
CA ALA A 44 10.80 15.08 -15.25
C ALA A 44 9.67 14.31 -15.97
N ILE A 45 9.54 14.46 -17.29
CA ILE A 45 8.57 13.68 -18.09
C ILE A 45 8.88 12.18 -18.06
N LYS A 46 10.15 11.78 -18.15
CA LYS A 46 10.56 10.37 -18.05
C LYS A 46 10.20 9.78 -16.69
N ASP A 47 10.48 10.52 -15.62
CA ASP A 47 10.18 10.11 -14.25
C ASP A 47 8.67 10.04 -13.99
N VAL A 48 7.88 10.96 -14.53
CA VAL A 48 6.40 10.85 -14.48
C VAL A 48 5.91 9.57 -15.19
N ASN A 49 6.46 9.23 -16.36
CA ASN A 49 6.08 7.99 -17.06
C ASN A 49 6.50 6.74 -16.27
N ARG A 50 7.62 6.82 -15.53
CA ARG A 50 8.05 5.75 -14.62
C ARG A 50 7.13 5.65 -13.42
N ALA A 51 6.79 6.75 -12.76
CA ALA A 51 5.80 6.83 -11.69
C ALA A 51 4.45 6.23 -12.10
N LEU A 52 3.93 6.56 -13.30
CA LEU A 52 2.71 5.96 -13.85
C LEU A 52 2.80 4.44 -14.05
N ARG A 53 3.99 3.92 -14.34
CA ARG A 53 4.24 2.48 -14.47
C ARG A 53 4.25 1.80 -13.10
N VAL A 54 4.97 2.37 -12.13
CA VAL A 54 5.02 1.89 -10.74
C VAL A 54 3.62 1.89 -10.14
N LEU A 55 2.84 2.96 -10.35
CA LEU A 55 1.45 3.05 -9.89
C LEU A 55 0.58 1.89 -10.38
N ARG A 56 0.79 1.42 -11.63
CA ARG A 56 0.08 0.25 -12.17
C ARG A 56 0.49 -1.04 -11.44
N TRP A 57 1.75 -1.17 -11.06
CA TRP A 57 2.24 -2.32 -10.31
C TRP A 57 1.71 -2.33 -8.88
N ILE A 58 1.64 -1.16 -8.22
CA ILE A 58 1.00 -1.00 -6.90
C ILE A 58 -0.45 -1.52 -6.94
N GLY A 59 -1.28 -1.05 -7.89
CA GLY A 59 -2.66 -1.53 -7.99
C GLY A 59 -2.79 -3.04 -8.19
N ARG A 60 -1.85 -3.67 -8.91
CA ARG A 60 -1.79 -5.14 -9.06
C ARG A 60 -1.30 -5.84 -7.79
N ALA A 61 -0.34 -5.26 -7.07
CA ALA A 61 0.17 -5.78 -5.81
C ALA A 61 -0.95 -5.75 -4.74
N GLN A 62 -1.60 -4.62 -4.58
CA GLN A 62 -2.72 -4.43 -3.66
C GLN A 62 -3.84 -5.44 -3.90
N TRP A 63 -4.24 -5.66 -5.16
CA TRP A 63 -5.28 -6.65 -5.46
C TRP A 63 -4.88 -8.08 -5.08
N ARG A 64 -3.60 -8.44 -5.25
CA ARG A 64 -3.08 -9.74 -4.80
C ARG A 64 -3.05 -9.82 -3.28
N ALA A 65 -2.60 -8.77 -2.61
CA ALA A 65 -2.56 -8.68 -1.14
C ALA A 65 -3.96 -8.81 -0.55
N SER A 66 -4.93 -8.03 -1.03
CA SER A 66 -6.34 -8.07 -0.60
C SER A 66 -6.97 -9.46 -0.79
N ARG A 67 -6.68 -10.15 -1.91
CA ARG A 67 -7.14 -11.53 -2.11
C ARG A 67 -6.54 -12.52 -1.11
N SER A 68 -5.24 -12.38 -0.81
CA SER A 68 -4.55 -13.20 0.18
C SER A 68 -5.11 -12.95 1.58
N GLU A 69 -5.30 -11.68 1.93
CA GLU A 69 -5.84 -11.25 3.21
C GLU A 69 -7.27 -11.76 3.41
N LYS A 70 -8.13 -11.66 2.39
CA LYS A 70 -9.49 -12.22 2.46
C LYS A 70 -9.49 -13.72 2.76
N LYS A 71 -8.56 -14.46 2.17
CA LYS A 71 -8.38 -15.90 2.46
C LYS A 71 -7.88 -16.11 3.89
N LEU A 72 -6.93 -15.31 4.35
CA LEU A 72 -6.41 -15.36 5.71
C LEU A 72 -7.52 -15.08 6.75
N LYS A 73 -8.34 -14.05 6.53
CA LYS A 73 -9.52 -13.72 7.38
C LYS A 73 -10.47 -14.91 7.50
N HIS A 74 -10.72 -15.62 6.40
CA HIS A 74 -11.55 -16.82 6.41
C HIS A 74 -10.92 -17.95 7.26
N ASN A 75 -9.63 -18.22 7.07
CA ASN A 75 -8.91 -19.23 7.86
C ASN A 75 -8.92 -18.87 9.36
N ILE A 76 -8.71 -17.59 9.70
CA ILE A 76 -8.77 -17.08 11.09
C ILE A 76 -10.16 -17.29 11.68
N ALA A 77 -11.23 -16.99 10.92
CA ALA A 77 -12.60 -17.19 11.37
C ALA A 77 -12.92 -18.67 11.67
N ASP A 78 -12.33 -19.60 10.93
CA ASP A 78 -12.46 -21.03 11.21
C ASP A 78 -11.69 -21.45 12.45
N LEU A 79 -10.47 -20.94 12.67
CA LEU A 79 -9.71 -21.20 13.90
C LEU A 79 -10.43 -20.67 15.14
N ILE A 80 -11.02 -19.46 15.07
CA ILE A 80 -11.76 -18.82 16.17
C ILE A 80 -12.84 -19.72 16.76
N LYS A 81 -13.48 -20.58 15.95
CA LYS A 81 -14.52 -21.52 16.40
C LYS A 81 -13.99 -22.63 17.31
N LEU A 82 -12.68 -22.89 17.25
CA LEU A 82 -12.00 -23.96 17.97
C LEU A 82 -11.26 -23.47 19.23
N LEU A 83 -11.21 -22.15 19.46
CA LEU A 83 -10.41 -21.54 20.52
C LEU A 83 -11.20 -21.35 21.82
N PRO A 84 -10.52 -21.44 22.99
CA PRO A 84 -11.12 -21.05 24.26
C PRO A 84 -11.40 -19.53 24.29
N PRO A 85 -12.33 -19.06 25.15
CA PRO A 85 -12.82 -17.67 25.15
C PRO A 85 -11.73 -16.59 25.17
N ASP A 86 -10.69 -16.77 25.98
CA ASP A 86 -9.63 -15.76 26.12
C ASP A 86 -8.81 -15.59 24.84
N GLN A 87 -8.43 -16.72 24.20
CA GLN A 87 -7.70 -16.69 22.93
C GLN A 87 -8.61 -16.26 21.79
N LYS A 88 -9.88 -16.69 21.80
CA LYS A 88 -10.88 -16.25 20.84
C LYS A 88 -11.01 -14.72 20.81
N ASN A 89 -11.10 -14.08 21.99
CA ASN A 89 -11.24 -12.63 22.10
C ASN A 89 -10.00 -11.87 21.59
N LYS A 90 -8.80 -12.38 21.90
CA LYS A 90 -7.54 -11.79 21.39
C LYS A 90 -7.48 -11.86 19.85
N LEU A 91 -7.80 -13.01 19.27
CA LEU A 91 -7.75 -13.20 17.82
C LEU A 91 -8.83 -12.38 17.10
N LEU A 92 -10.04 -12.28 17.67
CA LEU A 92 -11.09 -11.40 17.16
C LEU A 92 -10.66 -9.93 17.14
N LYS A 93 -9.94 -9.47 18.18
CA LYS A 93 -9.41 -8.10 18.22
C LYS A 93 -8.42 -7.86 17.08
N LEU A 94 -7.50 -8.80 16.83
CA LEU A 94 -6.55 -8.71 15.72
C LEU A 94 -7.26 -8.72 14.36
N LEU A 95 -8.27 -9.58 14.20
CA LEU A 95 -9.09 -9.64 12.99
C LEU A 95 -9.79 -8.31 12.71
N ASN A 96 -10.41 -7.70 13.73
CA ASN A 96 -11.05 -6.39 13.60
C ASN A 96 -10.04 -5.29 13.24
N GLN A 97 -8.85 -5.31 13.85
CA GLN A 97 -7.78 -4.36 13.51
C GLN A 97 -7.35 -4.53 12.05
N LEU A 98 -7.20 -5.77 11.58
CA LEU A 98 -6.86 -6.07 10.20
C LEU A 98 -7.94 -5.56 9.23
N GLU A 99 -9.23 -5.75 9.55
CA GLU A 99 -10.34 -5.23 8.74
C GLU A 99 -10.35 -3.70 8.67
N ILE A 100 -10.07 -3.01 9.78
CA ILE A 100 -9.97 -1.54 9.79
C ILE A 100 -8.80 -1.09 8.92
N ALA A 101 -7.63 -1.72 9.07
CA ALA A 101 -6.43 -1.38 8.30
C ALA A 101 -6.65 -1.62 6.79
N ASP A 102 -7.26 -2.73 6.41
CA ASP A 102 -7.62 -3.05 5.02
C ASP A 102 -8.61 -2.04 4.43
N ALA A 103 -9.65 -1.66 5.17
CA ALA A 103 -10.60 -0.64 4.73
C ALA A 103 -9.91 0.71 4.50
N LYS A 104 -8.96 1.08 5.37
CA LYS A 104 -8.17 2.31 5.23
C LYS A 104 -7.21 2.24 4.05
N LEU A 105 -6.49 1.14 3.88
CA LEU A 105 -5.59 0.93 2.76
C LEU A 105 -6.34 0.90 1.44
N THR A 106 -7.48 0.22 1.37
CA THR A 106 -8.33 0.17 0.18
C THR A 106 -8.83 1.55 -0.21
N ARG A 107 -9.20 2.38 0.78
CA ARG A 107 -9.60 3.76 0.54
C ARG A 107 -8.43 4.60 0.02
N ALA A 108 -7.29 4.55 0.69
CA ALA A 108 -6.08 5.26 0.28
C ALA A 108 -5.70 4.87 -1.15
N ALA A 109 -5.67 3.59 -1.46
CA ALA A 109 -5.30 3.08 -2.79
C ALA A 109 -6.35 3.33 -3.88
N SER A 110 -7.64 3.43 -3.54
CA SER A 110 -8.67 3.85 -4.50
C SER A 110 -8.50 5.32 -4.89
N MET A 111 -8.22 6.19 -3.91
CA MET A 111 -7.86 7.59 -4.18
C MET A 111 -6.54 7.65 -4.98
N PHE A 112 -5.60 6.74 -4.70
CA PHE A 112 -4.31 6.67 -5.36
C PHE A 112 -4.35 6.23 -6.83
N THR A 113 -5.16 5.21 -7.16
CA THR A 113 -5.23 4.73 -8.54
C THR A 113 -6.03 5.67 -9.45
N GLY A 114 -6.96 6.44 -8.86
CA GLY A 114 -7.75 7.46 -9.54
C GLY A 114 -7.05 8.83 -9.54
N ASP A 115 -7.02 9.48 -8.38
CA ASP A 115 -6.62 10.88 -8.22
C ASP A 115 -5.14 11.08 -8.49
N LEU A 116 -4.26 10.29 -7.88
CA LEU A 116 -2.81 10.41 -8.14
C LEU A 116 -2.48 10.10 -9.61
N ARG A 117 -3.19 9.19 -10.26
CA ARG A 117 -3.02 8.99 -11.71
C ARG A 117 -3.37 10.25 -12.49
N GLN A 118 -4.46 10.93 -12.14
CA GLN A 118 -4.83 12.20 -12.76
C GLN A 118 -3.80 13.29 -12.48
N GLU A 119 -3.30 13.38 -11.24
CA GLU A 119 -2.24 14.32 -10.85
C GLU A 119 -0.96 14.08 -11.64
N LEU A 120 -0.50 12.83 -11.78
CA LEU A 120 0.67 12.49 -12.60
C LEU A 120 0.46 12.85 -14.08
N LEU A 121 -0.74 12.62 -14.63
CA LEU A 121 -1.06 13.02 -16.01
C LEU A 121 -1.10 14.54 -16.16
N GLN A 122 -1.58 15.26 -15.15
CA GLN A 122 -1.55 16.73 -15.11
C GLN A 122 -0.12 17.24 -15.02
N ILE A 123 0.73 16.66 -14.15
CA ILE A 123 2.16 17.00 -14.05
C ILE A 123 2.82 16.83 -15.41
N LYS A 124 2.62 15.68 -16.07
CA LYS A 124 3.11 15.44 -17.44
C LYS A 124 2.67 16.53 -18.41
N THR A 125 1.39 16.86 -18.40
CA THR A 125 0.81 17.88 -19.29
C THR A 125 1.43 19.26 -19.02
N TYR A 126 1.64 19.62 -17.76
CA TYR A 126 2.25 20.90 -17.39
C TYR A 126 3.73 20.97 -17.74
N GLU A 127 4.47 19.88 -17.56
CA GLU A 127 5.87 19.79 -18.01
C GLU A 127 5.97 19.90 -19.54
N GLU A 128 5.09 19.21 -20.29
CA GLU A 128 5.01 19.35 -21.75
C GLU A 128 4.61 20.75 -22.23
N LEU A 129 3.78 21.48 -21.47
CA LEU A 129 3.46 22.87 -21.75
C LEU A 129 4.63 23.80 -21.44
N ARG A 130 5.39 23.50 -20.38
CA ARG A 130 6.57 24.25 -19.96
C ARG A 130 7.72 24.13 -20.96
N SER A 131 7.91 22.97 -21.61
CA SER A 131 8.88 22.85 -22.70
C SER A 131 8.48 23.65 -23.95
N LYS A 132 7.18 23.84 -24.19
CA LYS A 132 6.65 24.59 -25.35
C LYS A 132 6.53 26.08 -25.11
N LYS A 133 6.42 26.53 -23.85
CA LYS A 133 6.19 27.93 -23.46
C LYS A 133 7.42 28.50 -22.75
N GLY A 134 8.02 29.56 -23.30
CA GLY A 134 9.13 30.27 -22.68
C GLY A 134 8.69 31.39 -21.71
N GLY A 135 9.62 31.83 -20.86
CA GLY A 135 9.46 33.04 -20.04
C GLY A 135 8.41 32.93 -18.91
N SER A 136 7.63 33.99 -18.72
CA SER A 136 6.73 34.16 -17.56
C SER A 136 5.57 33.15 -17.51
N GLU A 137 5.19 32.54 -18.63
CA GLU A 137 4.16 31.48 -18.65
C GLU A 137 4.67 30.19 -18.02
N SER A 138 5.95 29.83 -18.22
CA SER A 138 6.59 28.67 -17.58
C SER A 138 6.67 28.87 -16.07
N GLU A 139 7.03 30.07 -15.61
CA GLU A 139 7.12 30.37 -14.17
C GLU A 139 5.77 30.26 -13.45
N ARG A 140 4.67 30.58 -14.13
CA ARG A 140 3.30 30.43 -13.58
C ARG A 140 2.89 28.97 -13.37
N LEU A 141 3.51 28.02 -14.07
CA LEU A 141 3.21 26.58 -13.94
C LEU A 141 3.91 25.95 -12.72
N THR A 142 5.05 26.50 -12.29
CA THR A 142 5.88 25.95 -11.21
C THR A 142 5.13 25.76 -9.88
N PRO A 143 4.35 26.74 -9.36
CA PRO A 143 3.62 26.54 -8.10
C PRO A 143 2.58 25.43 -8.18
N LYS A 144 1.93 25.28 -9.34
CA LYS A 144 0.91 24.25 -9.58
C LYS A 144 1.54 22.86 -9.62
N LEU A 145 2.68 22.72 -10.31
CA LEU A 145 3.47 21.49 -10.33
C LEU A 145 3.94 21.08 -8.93
N LYS A 146 4.48 22.03 -8.16
CA LYS A 146 4.93 21.76 -6.78
C LYS A 146 3.78 21.27 -5.90
N ARG A 147 2.60 21.86 -6.01
CA ARG A 147 1.41 21.43 -5.27
C ARG A 147 1.01 20.00 -5.65
N LEU A 148 0.87 19.70 -6.95
CA LEU A 148 0.52 18.36 -7.42
C LEU A 148 1.52 17.30 -6.95
N ILE A 149 2.82 17.61 -6.96
CA ILE A 149 3.85 16.69 -6.47
C ILE A 149 3.76 16.51 -4.94
N SER A 150 3.44 17.57 -4.20
CA SER A 150 3.25 17.50 -2.74
C SER A 150 2.06 16.61 -2.39
N ASP A 151 0.90 16.88 -2.99
CA ASP A 151 -0.34 16.13 -2.79
C ASP A 151 -0.11 14.64 -3.13
N ALA A 152 0.60 14.36 -4.24
CA ALA A 152 1.00 13.02 -4.63
C ALA A 152 1.88 12.31 -3.59
N LYS A 153 2.88 13.01 -3.02
CA LYS A 153 3.78 12.46 -1.99
C LYS A 153 3.02 12.15 -0.70
N GLU A 154 2.11 13.02 -0.29
CA GLU A 154 1.27 12.80 0.89
C GLU A 154 0.40 11.55 0.73
N GLY A 155 -0.21 11.36 -0.45
CA GLY A 155 -0.95 10.14 -0.77
C GLY A 155 -0.09 8.87 -0.69
N VAL A 156 1.18 8.95 -1.14
CA VAL A 156 2.10 7.79 -1.08
C VAL A 156 2.44 7.47 0.37
N ASP A 157 2.67 8.49 1.19
CA ASP A 157 3.01 8.34 2.60
C ASP A 157 1.85 7.77 3.42
N GLU A 158 0.61 8.12 3.09
CA GLU A 158 -0.56 7.48 3.68
C GLU A 158 -0.61 5.98 3.38
N ILE A 159 -0.34 5.56 2.13
CA ILE A 159 -0.28 4.13 1.76
C ILE A 159 0.81 3.40 2.52
N ILE A 160 2.03 3.96 2.53
CA ILE A 160 3.18 3.39 3.25
C ILE A 160 2.83 3.16 4.72
N THR A 161 2.14 4.12 5.34
CA THR A 161 1.69 4.04 6.74
C THR A 161 0.69 2.90 6.97
N TRP A 162 -0.30 2.76 6.09
CA TRP A 162 -1.30 1.69 6.22
C TRP A 162 -0.73 0.31 5.91
N ILE A 163 0.15 0.16 4.93
CA ILE A 163 0.88 -1.10 4.69
C ILE A 163 1.69 -1.50 5.93
N GLY A 164 2.42 -0.55 6.53
CA GLY A 164 3.17 -0.82 7.78
C GLY A 164 2.26 -1.23 8.94
N SER A 165 1.06 -0.64 9.04
CA SER A 165 0.07 -1.02 10.05
C SER A 165 -0.43 -2.46 9.86
N VAL A 166 -0.70 -2.86 8.62
CA VAL A 166 -1.08 -4.24 8.30
C VAL A 166 0.05 -5.22 8.65
N GLU A 167 1.30 -4.89 8.33
CA GLU A 167 2.46 -5.72 8.66
C GLU A 167 2.58 -5.97 10.18
N VAL A 168 2.40 -4.94 11.00
CA VAL A 168 2.40 -5.08 12.47
C VAL A 168 1.28 -6.00 12.94
N ILE A 169 0.09 -5.89 12.37
CA ILE A 169 -1.05 -6.75 12.74
C ILE A 169 -0.77 -8.21 12.34
N LEU A 170 -0.21 -8.45 11.16
CA LEU A 170 0.16 -9.79 10.70
C LEU A 170 1.24 -10.43 11.58
N LYS A 171 2.24 -9.66 12.02
CA LYS A 171 3.24 -10.13 13.00
C LYS A 171 2.61 -10.52 14.34
N ASN A 172 1.61 -9.76 14.81
CA ASN A 172 0.89 -10.11 16.03
C ASN A 172 0.06 -11.41 15.87
N ILE A 173 -0.50 -11.64 14.67
CA ILE A 173 -1.19 -12.89 14.33
C ILE A 173 -0.20 -14.07 14.34
N GLU A 174 0.98 -13.92 13.74
CA GLU A 174 2.06 -14.92 13.74
C GLU A 174 2.54 -15.27 15.16
N GLN A 175 2.74 -14.27 16.02
CA GLN A 175 3.10 -14.49 17.43
C GLN A 175 2.02 -15.27 18.19
N MET A 176 0.75 -14.95 17.91
CA MET A 176 -0.38 -15.64 18.52
C MET A 176 -0.48 -17.09 18.06
N GLU A 177 -0.26 -17.35 16.78
CA GLU A 177 -0.19 -18.69 16.21
C GLU A 177 0.91 -19.51 16.87
N THR A 178 2.13 -18.97 16.97
CA THR A 178 3.27 -19.62 17.64
C THR A 178 2.93 -19.98 19.10
N ALA A 179 2.19 -19.12 19.80
CA ALA A 179 1.74 -19.38 21.16
C ALA A 179 0.70 -20.52 21.21
N LEU A 180 -0.22 -20.58 20.25
CA LEU A 180 -1.23 -21.63 20.15
C LEU A 180 -0.61 -22.99 19.78
N GLU A 181 0.37 -23.03 18.89
CA GLU A 181 1.10 -24.25 18.53
C GLU A 181 1.76 -24.88 19.76
N LYS A 182 2.42 -24.06 20.60
CA LYS A 182 3.03 -24.51 21.86
C LYS A 182 2.04 -25.04 22.88
N MET A 183 0.76 -24.67 22.79
CA MET A 183 -0.29 -25.19 23.67
C MET A 183 -0.88 -26.52 23.19
N VAL A 184 -0.73 -26.83 21.91
CA VAL A 184 -1.32 -28.01 21.26
C VAL A 184 -0.28 -29.12 21.03
N ALA A 185 1.00 -28.77 21.00
CA ALA A 185 2.14 -29.69 21.00
C ALA A 185 2.35 -30.33 22.39
#